data_AF-A0A381SLJ7-F1
#
_entry.id   AF-A0A381SLJ7-F1
#
_cell.length_a   1.000
_cell.length_b   1.000
_cell.length_c   1.000
_cell.angle_alpha   90.00
_cell.angle_beta   90.00
_cell.angle_gamma   90.00
#
_symmetry.space_group_name_H-M   'P 1'
#
loop_
_entity.id
_entity.type
_entity.pdbx_description
1 polymer ?
#
loop_
_entity_poly.entity_id
_entity_poly.type
_entity_poly.pdbx_seq_one_letter_code
_entity_poly.pdbx_strand_id
1 'polypeptide(L)'
;MNFVFMCFGDILKVYGYPLRIQMRIGKYYSQFSRLYKKVNAHCHELQICNNSVTIMNITSVKIYPFDADISQGSLRACADVVLDDSVLIKGFRILASKSGGLFIGMPSKKGKNGKYYDQVEFKTDALKSLLRNQILDAYKEFSL
;
A
#
# COMPACT_ATOMS: atom_id res chain seq x y z
N MET A 1 -21.17 10.15 15.97
CA MET A 1 -21.46 11.52 16.48
C MET A 1 -22.97 11.66 16.69
N ASN A 2 -23.43 11.48 17.94
CA ASN A 2 -24.84 11.45 18.35
C ASN A 2 -25.35 12.83 18.83
N PHE A 3 -24.88 13.93 18.26
CA PHE A 3 -25.07 15.26 18.87
C PHE A 3 -26.14 16.16 18.21
N VAL A 4 -26.80 15.73 17.13
CA VAL A 4 -27.77 16.58 16.40
C VAL A 4 -29.23 16.11 16.53
N PHE A 5 -29.48 14.91 17.06
CA PHE A 5 -30.83 14.33 17.06
C PHE A 5 -31.76 14.84 18.16
N MET A 6 -31.27 15.55 19.19
CA MET A 6 -32.09 15.93 20.34
C MET A 6 -32.69 17.33 20.30
N CYS A 7 -32.31 18.23 19.38
CA CYS A 7 -32.79 19.62 19.45
C CYS A 7 -33.97 19.96 18.52
N PHE A 8 -34.29 19.16 17.51
CA PHE A 8 -35.28 19.59 16.49
C PHE A 8 -36.74 19.48 16.95
N GLY A 9 -37.04 18.54 17.85
CA GLY A 9 -38.38 18.41 18.44
C GLY A 9 -38.75 19.56 19.37
N ASP A 10 -37.75 20.12 20.07
CA ASP A 10 -37.95 21.23 20.98
C ASP A 10 -38.03 22.57 20.25
N ILE A 11 -37.26 22.74 19.15
CA ILE A 11 -37.34 23.92 18.28
C ILE A 11 -38.76 24.11 17.70
N LEU A 12 -39.42 23.03 17.25
CA LEU A 12 -40.75 23.15 16.64
C LEU A 12 -41.87 23.48 17.66
N LYS A 13 -41.66 23.23 18.96
CA LYS A 13 -42.58 23.64 20.03
C LYS A 13 -42.41 25.11 20.39
N VAL A 14 -41.19 25.65 20.33
CA VAL A 14 -40.88 27.07 20.58
C VAL A 14 -41.62 28.01 19.61
N TYR A 15 -41.83 27.59 18.36
CA TYR A 15 -42.51 28.39 17.33
C TYR A 15 -44.04 28.15 17.22
N GLY A 16 -44.65 27.36 18.12
CA GLY A 16 -46.12 27.26 18.20
C GLY A 16 -46.83 26.60 17.02
N TYR A 17 -46.15 25.76 16.23
CA TYR A 17 -46.78 25.10 15.08
C TYR A 17 -47.76 23.99 15.49
N PRO A 18 -48.94 23.87 14.85
CA PRO A 18 -49.92 22.84 15.16
C PRO A 18 -49.36 21.43 14.94
N LEU A 19 -49.71 20.46 15.82
CA LEU A 19 -49.22 19.08 15.87
C LEU A 19 -49.23 18.35 14.51
N ARG A 20 -50.18 18.67 13.62
CA ARG A 20 -50.24 18.12 12.25
C ARG A 20 -49.01 18.44 11.40
N ILE A 21 -48.42 19.63 11.57
CA ILE A 21 -47.21 20.06 10.84
C ILE A 21 -45.98 19.36 11.41
N GLN A 22 -45.87 19.26 12.74
CA GLN A 22 -44.79 18.53 13.42
C GLN A 22 -44.74 17.04 13.00
N MET A 23 -45.90 16.38 12.91
CA MET A 23 -45.99 14.98 12.45
C MET A 23 -45.60 14.79 10.98
N ARG A 24 -45.87 15.78 10.12
CA ARG A 24 -45.51 15.74 8.69
C ARG A 24 -44.01 15.89 8.48
N ILE A 25 -43.37 16.79 9.23
CA ILE A 25 -41.91 17.00 9.21
C ILE A 25 -41.18 15.79 9.80
N GLY A 26 -41.73 15.17 10.86
CA GLY A 26 -41.19 13.92 11.43
C GLY A 26 -41.19 12.73 10.46
N LYS A 27 -42.23 12.60 9.61
CA LYS A 27 -42.25 11.59 8.53
C LYS A 27 -41.21 11.86 7.44
N TYR A 28 -40.94 13.13 7.14
CA TYR A 28 -39.88 13.52 6.21
C TYR A 28 -38.48 13.14 6.76
N TYR A 29 -38.23 13.41 8.05
CA TYR A 29 -36.99 13.04 8.73
C TYR A 29 -36.80 11.53 8.89
N SER A 30 -37.87 10.75 9.09
CA SER A 30 -37.76 9.28 9.17
C SER A 30 -37.35 8.66 7.83
N GLN A 31 -37.86 9.18 6.71
CA GLN A 31 -37.42 8.79 5.37
C GLN A 31 -35.98 9.23 5.09
N PHE A 32 -35.60 10.44 5.49
CA PHE A 32 -34.22 10.93 5.38
C PHE A 32 -33.23 10.10 6.20
N SER A 33 -33.60 9.67 7.42
CA SER A 33 -32.74 8.83 8.27
C SER A 33 -32.45 7.45 7.65
N ARG A 34 -33.41 6.89 6.91
CA ARG A 34 -33.23 5.64 6.18
C ARG A 34 -32.31 5.84 4.99
N LEU A 35 -32.48 6.93 4.24
CA LEU A 35 -31.61 7.27 3.13
C LEU A 35 -30.16 7.52 3.60
N TYR A 36 -29.99 8.27 4.69
CA TYR A 36 -28.68 8.55 5.28
C TYR A 36 -27.99 7.28 5.79
N LYS A 37 -28.72 6.34 6.41
CA LYS A 37 -28.19 5.02 6.78
C LYS A 37 -27.81 4.18 5.55
N LYS A 38 -28.58 4.26 4.47
CA LYS A 38 -28.31 3.54 3.21
C LYS A 38 -27.06 4.09 2.50
N VAL A 39 -26.92 5.42 2.48
CA VAL A 39 -25.73 6.11 1.97
C VAL A 39 -24.51 5.79 2.84
N ASN A 40 -24.62 5.85 4.17
CA ASN A 40 -23.50 5.49 5.06
C ASN A 40 -23.09 4.00 4.98
N ALA A 41 -24.04 3.09 4.74
CA ALA A 41 -23.72 1.68 4.52
C ALA A 41 -22.96 1.47 3.20
N HIS A 42 -23.31 2.23 2.16
CA HIS A 42 -22.57 2.23 0.89
C HIS A 42 -21.19 2.89 1.03
N CYS A 43 -21.06 3.92 1.88
CA CYS A 43 -19.77 4.55 2.18
C CYS A 43 -18.84 3.66 3.03
N HIS A 44 -19.34 2.60 3.70
CA HIS A 44 -18.47 1.64 4.40
C HIS A 44 -17.71 0.73 3.43
N GLU A 45 -18.23 0.58 2.20
CA GLU A 45 -17.52 -0.06 1.07
C GLU A 45 -16.45 0.87 0.47
N LEU A 46 -16.59 2.18 0.71
CA LEU A 46 -15.61 3.22 0.34
C LEU A 46 -14.59 3.53 1.45
N GLN A 47 -14.59 2.79 2.57
CA GLN A 47 -13.51 2.90 3.58
C GLN A 47 -12.13 2.44 3.06
N ILE A 48 -12.03 2.00 1.81
CA ILE A 48 -10.76 1.82 1.10
C ILE A 48 -10.03 3.18 0.92
N CYS A 49 -10.71 4.33 1.05
CA CYS A 49 -10.13 5.62 0.70
C CYS A 49 -9.33 6.33 1.82
N ASN A 50 -9.38 5.88 3.08
CA ASN A 50 -8.68 6.56 4.19
C ASN A 50 -7.45 5.81 4.72
N ASN A 51 -7.08 4.69 4.10
CA ASN A 51 -5.72 4.18 4.25
C ASN A 51 -4.95 4.71 3.06
N SER A 52 -4.40 5.92 3.19
CA SER A 52 -3.43 6.45 2.24
C SER A 52 -2.21 5.54 2.28
N VAL A 53 -2.25 4.44 1.54
CA VAL A 53 -1.09 3.64 1.19
C VAL A 53 -0.26 4.57 0.33
N THR A 54 0.69 5.26 0.96
CA THR A 54 1.71 6.02 0.24
C THR A 54 2.56 5.00 -0.48
N ILE A 55 2.30 4.83 -1.78
CA ILE A 55 3.12 4.00 -2.65
C ILE A 55 4.43 4.76 -2.83
N MET A 56 5.50 4.28 -2.19
CA MET A 56 6.86 4.76 -2.47
C MET A 56 7.21 4.40 -3.92
N ASN A 57 7.70 5.36 -4.69
CA ASN A 57 8.11 5.14 -6.06
C ASN A 57 9.58 4.72 -6.13
N ILE A 58 9.89 3.85 -7.07
CA ILE A 58 11.27 3.50 -7.41
C ILE A 58 11.73 4.48 -8.49
N THR A 59 12.66 5.37 -8.15
CA THR A 59 13.16 6.36 -9.12
C THR A 59 14.28 5.81 -9.97
N SER A 60 15.17 5.00 -9.41
CA SER A 60 16.26 4.41 -10.20
C SER A 60 16.70 3.05 -9.69
N VAL A 61 17.12 2.21 -10.64
CA VAL A 61 17.70 0.90 -10.38
C VAL A 61 19.04 0.85 -11.11
N LYS A 62 20.09 0.51 -10.37
CA LYS A 62 21.43 0.36 -10.92
C LYS A 62 21.87 -1.10 -10.80
N ILE A 63 22.19 -1.69 -11.95
CA ILE A 63 22.62 -3.09 -12.07
C ILE A 63 24.14 -3.17 -12.14
N TYR A 64 24.70 -4.13 -11.43
CA TYR A 64 26.11 -4.49 -11.44
C TYR A 64 26.23 -5.98 -11.82
N PRO A 65 26.48 -6.31 -13.10
CA PRO A 65 26.64 -7.69 -13.54
C PRO A 65 27.92 -8.31 -12.95
N PHE A 66 27.93 -9.63 -12.83
CA PHE A 66 29.14 -10.40 -12.58
C PHE A 66 29.49 -11.22 -13.82
N ASP A 67 30.78 -11.33 -14.10
CA ASP A 67 31.28 -12.14 -15.19
C ASP A 67 30.99 -13.63 -14.93
N ALA A 68 30.28 -14.25 -15.86
CA ALA A 68 29.81 -15.63 -15.77
C ALA A 68 30.97 -16.65 -15.61
N ASP A 69 32.18 -16.30 -16.04
CA ASP A 69 33.37 -17.15 -15.97
C ASP A 69 33.92 -17.30 -14.54
N ILE A 70 33.72 -16.28 -13.68
CA ILE A 70 34.25 -16.26 -12.31
C ILE A 70 33.17 -16.74 -11.32
N SER A 71 31.89 -16.47 -11.63
CA SER A 71 30.77 -16.88 -10.80
C SER A 71 30.24 -18.26 -11.20
N GLN A 72 30.89 -19.35 -10.77
CA GLN A 72 30.26 -20.68 -10.75
C GLN A 72 29.06 -20.79 -9.78
N GLY A 73 28.62 -19.67 -9.22
CA GLY A 73 27.48 -19.57 -8.32
C GLY A 73 26.19 -19.19 -9.06
N SER A 74 25.07 -19.34 -8.36
CA SER A 74 23.78 -18.86 -8.84
C SER A 74 23.72 -17.35 -9.00
N LEU A 75 24.68 -16.56 -8.48
CA LEU A 75 24.66 -15.10 -8.55
C LEU A 75 25.07 -14.58 -9.94
N ARG A 76 24.19 -13.78 -10.55
CA ARG A 76 24.40 -13.17 -11.87
C ARG A 76 24.69 -11.68 -11.81
N ALA A 77 24.01 -10.96 -10.91
CA ALA A 77 24.21 -9.53 -10.74
C ALA A 77 23.84 -9.09 -9.33
N CYS A 78 24.34 -7.93 -8.93
CA CYS A 78 23.83 -7.17 -7.79
C CYS A 78 23.06 -5.96 -8.30
N ALA A 79 22.08 -5.49 -7.53
CA ALA A 79 21.32 -4.30 -7.84
C ALA A 79 21.23 -3.38 -6.62
N ASP A 80 21.25 -2.08 -6.90
CA ASP A 80 20.97 -1.02 -5.94
C ASP A 80 19.73 -0.26 -6.42
N VAL A 81 18.84 0.07 -5.48
CA VAL A 81 17.56 0.72 -5.78
C VAL A 81 17.44 2.02 -4.99
N VAL A 82 17.02 3.09 -5.67
CA VAL A 82 16.66 4.37 -5.04
C VAL A 82 15.14 4.50 -5.01
N LEU A 83 14.62 4.80 -3.82
CA LEU A 83 13.22 5.09 -3.56
C LEU A 83 13.03 6.60 -3.35
N ASP A 84 12.07 7.18 -4.05
CA ASP A 84 11.66 8.59 -3.95
C ASP A 84 12.82 9.59 -3.89
N ASP A 85 13.92 9.30 -4.59
CA ASP A 85 15.21 10.04 -4.57
C ASP A 85 15.78 10.33 -3.17
N SER A 86 15.28 9.64 -2.15
CA SER A 86 15.56 9.92 -0.75
C SER A 86 16.21 8.75 -0.03
N VAL A 87 15.92 7.52 -0.46
CA VAL A 87 16.44 6.30 0.18
C VAL A 87 17.13 5.41 -0.83
N LEU A 88 18.43 5.16 -0.61
CA LEU A 88 19.22 4.20 -1.37
C LEU A 88 19.32 2.88 -0.61
N ILE A 89 18.76 1.82 -1.18
CA ILE A 89 18.86 0.45 -0.66
C ILE A 89 19.82 -0.33 -1.54
N LYS A 90 20.89 -0.83 -0.92
CA LYS A 90 21.95 -1.57 -1.62
C LYS A 90 21.87 -3.07 -1.35
N GLY A 91 22.41 -3.84 -2.29
CA GLY A 91 22.70 -5.26 -2.06
C GLY A 91 21.55 -6.21 -2.39
N PHE A 92 20.66 -5.83 -3.30
CA PHE A 92 19.80 -6.81 -3.96
C PHE A 92 20.65 -7.74 -4.80
N ARG A 93 20.33 -9.03 -4.81
CA ARG A 93 21.09 -10.07 -5.52
C ARG A 93 20.21 -10.74 -6.55
N ILE A 94 20.63 -10.74 -7.81
CA ILE A 94 19.94 -11.42 -8.89
C ILE A 94 20.59 -12.79 -9.07
N LEU A 95 19.82 -13.82 -8.77
CA LEU A 95 20.24 -15.21 -8.74
C LEU A 95 19.57 -15.98 -9.89
N ALA A 96 20.32 -16.75 -10.65
CA ALA A 96 19.80 -17.75 -11.57
C ALA A 96 19.64 -19.11 -10.87
N SER A 97 18.48 -19.71 -11.05
CA SER A 97 18.23 -21.11 -10.73
C SER A 97 18.96 -22.03 -11.69
N LYS A 98 19.24 -23.26 -11.22
CA LYS A 98 19.66 -24.35 -12.10
C LYS A 98 18.60 -24.68 -13.16
N SER A 99 17.33 -24.45 -12.84
CA SER A 99 16.18 -24.70 -13.72
C SER A 99 15.85 -23.54 -14.68
N GLY A 100 16.69 -22.50 -14.75
CA GLY A 100 16.53 -21.38 -15.70
C GLY A 100 15.69 -20.19 -15.22
N GLY A 101 15.11 -20.23 -14.02
CA GLY A 101 14.40 -19.07 -13.44
C GLY A 101 15.35 -18.04 -12.82
N LEU A 102 15.00 -16.74 -12.89
CA LEU A 102 15.68 -15.66 -12.17
C LEU A 102 14.96 -15.34 -10.86
N PHE A 103 15.73 -15.14 -9.80
CA PHE A 103 15.24 -14.83 -8.47
C PHE A 103 15.97 -13.62 -7.90
N ILE A 104 15.25 -12.82 -7.11
CA ILE A 104 15.84 -11.69 -6.40
C ILE A 104 15.98 -12.04 -4.93
N GLY A 105 17.21 -12.12 -4.47
CA GLY A 105 17.58 -12.15 -3.07
C GLY A 105 17.54 -10.74 -2.48
N MET A 106 16.90 -10.62 -1.33
CA MET A 106 16.83 -9.36 -0.59
C MET A 106 18.20 -8.98 0.01
N PRO A 107 18.41 -7.68 0.35
CA PRO A 107 19.62 -7.23 1.02
C PRO A 107 19.83 -7.96 2.33
N SER A 108 20.95 -8.68 2.45
CA SER A 108 21.31 -9.40 3.67
C SER A 108 22.80 -9.29 3.93
N LYS A 109 23.19 -9.25 5.20
CA LYS A 109 24.59 -9.21 5.63
C LYS A 109 24.94 -10.46 6.44
N LYS A 110 26.13 -11.00 6.19
CA LYS A 110 26.69 -12.09 6.99
C LYS A 110 27.16 -11.54 8.34
N GLY A 111 26.61 -12.07 9.43
CA GLY A 111 27.03 -11.79 10.79
C GLY A 111 28.36 -12.46 11.15
N LYS A 112 28.96 -12.03 12.26
CA LYS A 112 30.22 -12.62 12.79
C LYS A 112 30.10 -14.11 13.12
N ASN A 113 28.88 -14.56 13.43
CA ASN A 113 28.51 -15.95 13.69
C ASN A 113 28.30 -16.79 12.41
N GLY A 114 28.53 -16.22 11.23
CA GLY A 114 28.36 -16.89 9.95
C GLY A 114 26.92 -16.98 9.44
N LYS A 115 25.92 -16.53 10.23
CA LYS A 115 24.51 -16.49 9.82
C LYS A 115 24.23 -15.24 8.98
N TYR A 116 23.29 -15.33 8.04
CA TYR A 116 22.83 -14.19 7.26
C TYR A 116 21.63 -13.55 7.93
N TYR A 117 21.63 -12.22 7.97
CA TYR A 117 20.54 -11.41 8.50
C TYR A 117 20.09 -10.42 7.43
N ASP A 118 18.78 -10.35 7.20
CA ASP A 118 18.20 -9.38 6.29
C ASP A 118 18.43 -7.97 6.83
N GLN A 119 18.93 -7.09 5.96
CA GLN A 119 19.17 -5.69 6.31
C GLN A 119 17.93 -4.84 6.12
N VAL A 120 17.03 -5.27 5.23
CA VAL A 120 15.80 -4.57 4.91
C VAL A 120 14.65 -5.57 4.93
N GLU A 121 13.63 -5.27 5.72
CA GLU A 121 12.38 -6.02 5.77
C GLU A 121 11.24 -5.16 5.21
N PHE A 122 10.62 -5.64 4.13
CA PHE A 122 9.45 -4.98 3.56
C PHE A 122 8.18 -5.52 4.22
N LYS A 123 7.35 -4.64 4.78
CA LYS A 123 6.11 -5.04 5.47
C LYS A 123 4.97 -5.41 4.54
N THR A 124 4.93 -4.82 3.34
CA THR A 124 3.86 -5.05 2.36
C THR A 124 4.35 -5.88 1.19
N ASP A 125 3.64 -6.95 0.86
CA ASP A 125 4.01 -7.82 -0.26
C ASP A 125 3.84 -7.14 -1.63
N ALA A 126 2.93 -6.18 -1.75
CA ALA A 126 2.77 -5.36 -2.96
C ALA A 126 4.08 -4.63 -3.33
N LEU A 127 4.74 -4.00 -2.36
CA LEU A 127 6.02 -3.32 -2.57
C LEU A 127 7.14 -4.30 -2.92
N LYS A 128 7.17 -5.48 -2.28
CA LYS A 128 8.15 -6.53 -2.62
C LYS A 128 8.01 -6.96 -4.07
N SER A 129 6.78 -7.23 -4.52
CA SER A 129 6.52 -7.68 -5.90
C SER A 129 6.84 -6.58 -6.91
N LEU A 130 6.50 -5.33 -6.61
CA LEU A 130 6.85 -4.17 -7.43
C LEU A 130 8.36 -4.02 -7.60
N LEU A 131 9.11 -4.06 -6.49
CA LEU A 131 10.58 -4.03 -6.49
C LEU A 131 11.18 -5.18 -7.30
N ARG A 132 10.64 -6.39 -7.13
CA ARG A 132 11.14 -7.56 -7.85
C ARG A 132 11.00 -7.38 -9.36
N ASN A 133 9.83 -6.95 -9.82
CA ASN A 133 9.58 -6.78 -11.25
C ASN A 133 10.48 -5.70 -11.83
N GLN A 134 10.58 -4.53 -11.18
CA GLN A 134 11.41 -3.43 -11.62
C GLN A 134 12.90 -3.79 -11.73
N ILE A 135 13.44 -4.52 -10.74
CA ILE A 135 14.84 -4.98 -10.79
C ILE A 135 15.05 -6.01 -11.90
N LEU A 136 14.11 -6.94 -12.10
CA LEU A 136 14.20 -7.94 -13.17
C LEU A 136 14.14 -7.29 -14.55
N ASP A 137 13.29 -6.30 -14.73
CA ASP A 137 13.13 -5.62 -16.01
C ASP A 137 14.37 -4.79 -16.34
N ALA A 138 14.91 -4.02 -15.37
CA ALA A 138 16.18 -3.32 -15.52
C ALA A 138 17.35 -4.29 -15.84
N TYR A 139 17.36 -5.48 -15.26
CA TYR A 139 18.38 -6.49 -15.54
C TYR A 139 18.28 -7.06 -16.97
N LYS A 140 17.06 -7.29 -17.47
CA LYS A 140 16.85 -7.74 -18.85
C LYS A 140 17.31 -6.69 -19.85
N GLU A 141 16.98 -5.42 -19.62
CA GLU A 141 17.43 -4.30 -20.46
C GLU A 141 18.95 -4.18 -20.49
N PHE A 142 19.62 -4.37 -19.36
CA PHE A 142 21.08 -4.35 -19.29
C PHE A 142 21.74 -5.54 -20.02
N SER A 143 21.06 -6.69 -20.09
CA SER A 143 21.61 -7.92 -20.67
C SER A 143 21.38 -8.07 -22.17
N LEU A 144 20.65 -7.14 -22.79
CA LEU A 144 20.42 -7.03 -24.24
C LEU A 144 21.54 -6.24 -24.92
#